data_AF-A0A7W2Y960-F1
#
_entry.id   AF-A0A7W2Y960-F1
#
_cell.length_a   1.000
_cell.length_b   1.000
_cell.length_c   1.000
_cell.angle_alpha   90.00
_cell.angle_beta   90.00
_cell.angle_gamma   90.00
#
_symmetry.space_group_name_H-M   'P 1'
#
loop_
_entity.id
_entity.type
_entity.pdbx_description
1 polymer ?
#
loop_
_entity_poly.entity_id
_entity_poly.type
_entity_poly.pdbx_seq_one_letter_code
_entity_poly.pdbx_strand_id
1 'polypeptide(L)'
;MAKFEIPIQIIERDGPFKEVKQDASIVNIKLLNSVVIENVLVIYPNIIAAIKGQSELTFECSQISSVIQTDSNLKEKSKSDWIFFGL
;
A
#
# COMPACT_ATOMS: atom_id res chain seq x y z
N MET A 1 12.07 -2.07 14.46
CA MET A 1 11.57 -2.72 13.22
C MET A 1 10.28 -2.03 12.86
N ALA A 2 10.24 -1.34 11.74
CA ALA A 2 9.04 -0.59 11.35
C ALA A 2 7.95 -1.59 10.95
N LYS A 3 6.85 -1.58 11.70
CA LYS A 3 5.70 -2.50 11.54
C LYS A 3 5.03 -2.37 10.16
N PHE A 4 5.31 -1.31 9.43
CA PHE A 4 4.60 -0.89 8.23
C PHE A 4 5.47 -0.89 6.95
N GLU A 5 6.68 -1.45 6.98
CA GLU A 5 7.59 -1.44 5.83
C GLU A 5 7.42 -2.68 4.94
N ILE A 6 7.06 -2.43 3.68
CA ILE A 6 7.07 -3.42 2.60
C ILE A 6 8.52 -3.75 2.26
N PRO A 7 8.91 -5.01 2.03
CA PRO A 7 10.25 -5.33 1.55
C PRO A 7 10.58 -4.51 0.28
N ILE A 8 11.67 -3.74 0.32
CA ILE A 8 12.03 -2.79 -0.75
C ILE A 8 12.13 -3.46 -2.12
N GLN A 9 12.62 -4.71 -2.14
CA GLN A 9 12.75 -5.56 -3.32
C GLN A 9 11.41 -5.77 -4.04
N ILE A 10 10.29 -5.77 -3.31
CA ILE A 10 8.95 -5.91 -3.88
C ILE A 10 8.53 -4.60 -4.56
N ILE A 11 8.78 -3.46 -3.92
CA ILE A 11 8.48 -2.14 -4.49
C ILE A 11 9.32 -1.89 -5.74
N GLU A 12 10.61 -2.22 -5.72
CA GLU A 12 11.50 -2.05 -6.87
C GLU A 12 11.12 -2.96 -8.05
N ARG A 13 10.64 -4.18 -7.76
CA ARG A 13 10.20 -5.15 -8.78
C ARG A 13 8.85 -4.77 -9.39
N ASP A 14 7.89 -4.40 -8.56
CA ASP A 14 6.50 -4.22 -8.96
C ASP A 14 6.15 -2.76 -9.32
N GLY A 15 7.01 -1.82 -8.95
CA GLY A 15 6.98 -0.44 -9.44
C GLY A 15 7.58 -0.30 -10.85
N PRO A 16 7.68 0.94 -11.38
CA PRO A 16 7.25 2.21 -10.78
C PRO A 16 5.72 2.37 -10.76
N PHE A 17 5.21 2.95 -9.67
CA PHE A 17 3.78 3.26 -9.53
C PHE A 17 3.50 4.69 -9.99
N LYS A 18 2.31 4.94 -10.53
CA LYS A 18 1.80 6.29 -10.78
C LYS A 18 1.60 6.99 -9.44
N GLU A 19 2.47 7.97 -9.18
CA GLU A 19 2.46 8.74 -7.95
C GLU A 19 1.19 9.59 -7.79
N VAL A 20 0.71 9.62 -6.56
CA VAL A 20 -0.46 10.34 -6.09
C VAL A 20 0.01 11.53 -5.25
N LYS A 21 0.62 12.55 -5.89
CA LYS A 21 1.18 13.77 -5.24
C LYS A 21 2.23 13.46 -4.15
N GLN A 22 3.42 14.06 -4.24
CA GLN A 22 4.40 14.10 -3.13
C GLN A 22 4.73 12.71 -2.57
N ASP A 23 5.31 11.83 -3.40
CA ASP A 23 5.96 10.59 -2.95
C ASP A 23 5.05 9.51 -2.37
N ALA A 24 3.74 9.52 -2.65
CA ALA A 24 2.81 8.46 -2.24
C ALA A 24 2.11 7.79 -3.42
N SER A 25 1.71 6.53 -3.27
CA SER A 25 1.01 5.73 -4.28
C SER A 25 -0.11 4.91 -3.65
N ILE A 26 -1.28 4.85 -4.30
CA ILE A 26 -2.33 3.92 -3.91
C ILE A 26 -2.17 2.65 -4.74
N VAL A 27 -2.07 1.51 -4.07
CA VAL A 27 -1.80 0.20 -4.66
C VAL A 27 -2.68 -0.87 -4.01
N ASN A 28 -2.79 -2.02 -4.64
CA ASN A 28 -3.28 -3.25 -4.04
C ASN A 28 -2.09 -4.09 -3.57
N ILE A 29 -2.23 -4.72 -2.41
CA ILE A 29 -1.22 -5.61 -1.84
C ILE A 29 -1.75 -7.03 -1.92
N LYS A 30 -0.97 -7.93 -2.54
CA LYS A 30 -1.25 -9.37 -2.50
C LYS A 30 -0.38 -10.00 -1.43
N LEU A 31 -0.99 -10.80 -0.58
CA LEU A 31 -0.33 -11.57 0.45
C LEU A 31 0.01 -12.99 -0.06
N LEU A 32 0.96 -13.66 0.61
CA LEU A 32 1.40 -15.02 0.31
C LEU A 32 0.25 -16.04 0.36
N ASN A 33 -0.76 -15.80 1.20
CA ASN A 33 -1.98 -16.60 1.29
C ASN A 33 -3.00 -16.31 0.15
N SER A 34 -2.61 -15.56 -0.88
CA SER A 34 -3.43 -15.12 -2.01
C SER A 34 -4.55 -14.13 -1.67
N VAL A 35 -4.63 -13.63 -0.42
CA VAL A 35 -5.53 -12.53 -0.07
C VAL A 35 -5.03 -11.24 -0.73
N VAL A 36 -5.96 -10.48 -1.30
CA VAL A 36 -5.68 -9.16 -1.87
C VAL A 36 -6.29 -8.10 -0.98
N ILE A 37 -5.44 -7.18 -0.52
CA ILE A 37 -5.83 -5.99 0.22
C ILE A 37 -5.87 -4.83 -0.79
N GLU A 38 -7.06 -4.28 -0.98
CA GLU A 38 -7.28 -3.23 -1.96
C GLU A 38 -7.05 -1.84 -1.37
N ASN A 39 -6.63 -0.89 -2.20
CA ASN A 39 -6.51 0.53 -1.85
C ASN A 39 -5.66 0.76 -0.60
N VAL A 40 -4.40 0.37 -0.69
CA VAL A 40 -3.35 0.62 0.30
C VAL A 40 -2.57 1.86 -0.12
N LEU A 41 -2.44 2.82 0.78
CA LEU A 41 -1.61 4.00 0.59
C LEU A 41 -0.17 3.67 1.02
N VAL A 42 0.75 3.73 0.06
CA VAL A 42 2.18 3.48 0.27
C VAL A 42 2.94 4.79 0.05
N ILE A 43 3.70 5.21 1.04
CA ILE A 43 4.63 6.34 0.98
C ILE A 43 6.01 5.81 0.59
N TYR A 44 6.68 6.52 -0.31
CA TYR A 44 8.02 6.21 -0.76
C TYR A 44 9.01 6.20 0.43
N PRO A 45 9.96 5.25 0.46
CA PRO A 45 10.19 4.22 -0.55
C PRO A 45 9.28 2.99 -0.42
N ASN A 46 8.78 2.65 0.77
CA ASN A 46 8.15 1.35 1.00
C ASN A 46 7.24 1.31 2.25
N ILE A 47 6.72 2.44 2.70
CA ILE A 47 5.99 2.54 3.97
C ILE A 47 4.48 2.47 3.71
N ILE A 48 3.78 1.54 4.36
CA ILE A 48 2.31 1.53 4.37
C ILE A 48 1.81 2.61 5.35
N ALA A 49 1.13 3.61 4.81
CA ALA A 49 0.58 4.71 5.61
C ALA A 49 -0.88 4.50 6.01
N ALA A 50 -1.67 3.85 5.16
CA ALA A 50 -3.09 3.61 5.41
C ALA A 50 -3.62 2.47 4.54
N ILE A 51 -4.70 1.82 4.99
CA ILE A 51 -5.51 0.91 4.17
C ILE A 51 -6.94 1.42 4.20
N LYS A 52 -7.57 1.52 3.03
CA LYS A 52 -8.94 2.03 2.95
C LYS A 52 -9.90 1.14 3.74
N GLY A 53 -10.65 1.76 4.66
CA GLY A 53 -11.63 1.05 5.49
C GLY A 53 -11.03 0.23 6.64
N GLN A 54 -9.73 0.33 6.90
CA GLN A 54 -9.09 -0.29 8.06
C GLN A 54 -8.42 0.77 8.93
N SER A 55 -8.55 0.62 10.25
CA SER A 55 -7.90 1.49 11.23
C SER A 55 -6.54 0.96 11.68
N GLU A 56 -6.22 -0.30 11.37
CA GLU A 56 -4.97 -0.94 11.75
C GLU A 56 -4.46 -1.88 10.65
N LEU A 57 -3.16 -2.18 10.69
CA LEU A 57 -2.54 -3.15 9.80
C LEU A 57 -2.87 -4.56 10.29
N THR A 58 -3.69 -5.28 9.52
CA THR A 58 -4.21 -6.62 9.86
C THR A 58 -3.30 -7.77 9.43
N PHE A 59 -2.11 -7.47 8.91
CA PHE A 59 -1.15 -8.45 8.42
C PHE A 59 0.29 -7.99 8.65
N GLU A 60 1.22 -8.94 8.64
CA GLU A 60 2.65 -8.64 8.70
C GLU A 60 3.18 -8.30 7.30
N CYS A 61 3.99 -7.24 7.18
CA CYS A 61 4.53 -6.83 5.88
C CYS A 61 5.43 -7.91 5.23
N SER A 62 5.97 -8.84 6.02
CA SER A 62 6.69 -10.02 5.52
C SER A 62 5.80 -11.01 4.74
N GLN A 63 4.48 -10.92 4.89
CA GLN A 63 3.51 -11.73 4.16
C GLN A 63 3.16 -11.16 2.78
N ILE A 64 3.72 -10.02 2.39
CA ILE A 64 3.46 -9.40 1.09
C ILE A 64 4.20 -10.18 0.01
N SER A 65 3.47 -10.66 -1.00
CA SER A 65 4.04 -11.35 -2.15
C SER A 65 4.27 -10.40 -3.33
N SER A 66 3.35 -9.46 -3.55
CA SER A 66 3.42 -8.49 -4.65
C SER A 66 2.58 -7.25 -4.37
N VAL A 67 2.95 -6.16 -5.01
CA VAL A 67 2.22 -4.89 -5.02
C VAL A 67 1.73 -4.63 -6.44
N ILE A 68 0.48 -4.20 -6.62
CA ILE A 68 -0.10 -4.00 -7.95
C ILE A 68 -0.87 -2.70 -7.93
N GLN A 69 -0.58 -1.80 -8.86
CA GLN A 69 -1.41 -0.62 -9.06
C GLN A 69 -2.39 -0.83 -10.21
N THR A 70 -3.67 -0.54 -9.98
CA THR A 70 -4.75 -0.64 -10.96
C THR A 70 -5.38 0.72 -11.24
N ASP A 71 -6.07 0.87 -12.37
CA ASP A 71 -6.79 2.11 -12.70
C ASP A 71 -7.89 2.45 -11.68
N SER A 72 -8.44 1.45 -10.99
CA SER A 72 -9.39 1.64 -9.88
C SER A 72 -8.74 2.38 -8.72
N ASN A 73 -7.46 2.10 -8.41
CA ASN A 73 -6.73 2.80 -7.35
C ASN A 73 -6.57 4.30 -7.66
N LEU A 74 -6.39 4.65 -8.94
CA LEU A 74 -6.23 6.04 -9.37
C LEU A 74 -7.53 6.85 -9.25
N LYS A 75 -8.68 6.17 -9.39
CA LYS A 75 -10.00 6.77 -9.23
C LYS A 75 -10.35 7.05 -7.76
N GLU A 76 -9.74 6.34 -6.81
CA GLU A 76 -9.97 6.54 -5.38
C GLU A 76 -9.30 7.77 -4.77
N LYS A 77 -8.44 8.45 -5.54
CA LYS A 77 -7.79 9.71 -5.14
C LYS A 77 -8.76 10.82 -4.70
N SER A 78 -10.05 10.71 -5.02
CA SER A 78 -11.09 11.72 -4.77
C SER A 78 -11.92 11.52 -3.51
N LYS A 79 -11.75 10.43 -2.74
CA LYS A 79 -12.48 10.18 -1.48
C LYS A 79 -11.51 10.26 -0.29
N SER A 80 -11.71 11.24 0.59
CA SER A 80 -10.76 11.67 1.63
C SER A 80 -10.87 10.92 2.97
N ASP A 81 -11.47 9.73 3.02
CA ASP A 81 -11.80 9.04 4.28
C ASP A 81 -10.69 8.06 4.72
N TRP A 82 -9.43 8.49 4.62
CA TRP A 82 -8.28 7.66 4.97
C TRP A 82 -8.00 7.70 6.47
N ILE A 83 -7.88 6.54 7.10
CA ILE A 83 -7.41 6.39 8.48
C ILE A 83 -5.94 6.02 8.41
N PHE A 84 -5.08 6.97 8.77
CA PHE A 84 -3.64 6.76 8.78
C PHE A 84 -3.25 5.92 10.00
N PHE A 85 -2.37 4.95 9.77
CA PHE A 85 -1.69 4.27 10.86
C PHE A 85 -0.80 5.30 11.56
N GLY A 86 -0.66 5.20 12.88
CA GLY A 86 0.10 6.14 13.70
C GLY A 86 1.60 6.11 13.38
N LEU A 87 1.94 6.70 12.23
CA LEU A 87 3.28 6.98 11.73
C LEU A 87 3.98 7.98 12.64
#